data_AF-A0A958CWC6-F1
#
_entry.id   AF-A0A958CWC6-F1
#
_cell.length_a   1.000
_cell.length_b   1.000
_cell.length_c   1.000
_cell.angle_alpha   90.00
_cell.angle_beta   90.00
_cell.angle_gamma   90.00
#
_symmetry.space_group_name_H-M   'P 1'
#
loop_
_entity.id
_entity.type
_entity.pdbx_description
1 polymer ?
#
loop_
_entity_poly.entity_id
_entity_poly.type
_entity_poly.pdbx_seq_one_letter_code
_entity_poly.pdbx_strand_id
1 'polypeptide(L)' 'MPFIPRSESLARLRAQVNAGRPIIGAGAGTGISAKFVEAGGVDIIIIYNSGRYR' A
#
# COMPACT_ATOMS: atom_id res chain seq x y z
N MET A 1 9.01 6.84 -8.09
CA MET A 1 9.41 5.69 -7.25
C MET A 1 10.09 4.65 -8.12
N PRO A 2 11.18 4.03 -7.66
CA PRO A 2 11.77 2.89 -8.36
C PRO A 2 10.82 1.69 -8.32
N PHE A 3 10.93 0.81 -9.31
CA PHE A 3 10.24 -0.48 -9.29
C PHE A 3 10.77 -1.33 -8.13
N ILE A 4 9.85 -1.88 -7.32
CA ILE A 4 10.17 -2.75 -6.19
C ILE A 4 9.85 -4.20 -6.61
N PRO A 5 10.83 -5.11 -6.66
CA PRO A 5 10.59 -6.52 -6.98
C PRO A 5 9.63 -7.18 -5.99
N ARG A 6 8.84 -8.14 -6.46
CA ARG A 6 7.91 -8.91 -5.62
C ARG A 6 8.56 -9.49 -4.37
N SER A 7 9.78 -10.03 -4.50
CA SER A 7 10.53 -10.62 -3.39
C SER A 7 10.79 -9.59 -2.28
N GLU A 8 11.15 -8.36 -2.66
CA GLU A 8 11.39 -7.27 -1.73
C GLU A 8 10.08 -6.80 -1.07
N SER A 9 9.00 -6.63 -1.84
CA SER A 9 7.69 -6.30 -1.27
C SER A 9 7.23 -7.33 -0.24
N LEU A 10 7.36 -8.63 -0.54
CA LEU A 10 7.02 -9.70 0.39
C LEU A 10 7.92 -9.72 1.64
N ALA A 11 9.22 -9.42 1.48
CA ALA A 11 10.15 -9.34 2.61
C ALA A 11 9.74 -8.21 3.57
N ARG A 12 9.39 -7.02 3.04
CA ARG A 12 8.93 -5.88 3.84
C ARG A 12 7.63 -6.20 4.60
N LEU A 13 6.65 -6.82 3.94
CA LEU A 13 5.38 -7.21 4.58
C LEU A 13 5.57 -8.24 5.68
N ARG A 14 6.41 -9.27 5.45
CA ARG A 14 6.74 -10.28 6.47
C ARG A 14 7.46 -9.67 7.65
N ALA A 15 8.31 -8.67 7.43
CA ALA A 15 8.98 -7.95 8.52
C ALA A 15 7.98 -7.21 9.42
N GLN A 16 6.90 -6.64 8.87
CA GLN A 16 5.84 -6.04 9.69
C GLN A 16 5.16 -7.08 10.59
N VAL A 17 4.80 -8.24 10.02
CA VAL A 17 4.17 -9.35 10.76
C VAL A 17 5.09 -9.87 11.86
N ASN A 18 6.37 -10.09 11.55
CA ASN A 18 7.36 -10.56 12.53
C ASN A 18 7.59 -9.55 13.67
N ALA A 19 7.40 -8.25 13.39
CA ALA A 19 7.45 -7.19 14.38
C ALA A 19 6.14 -7.04 15.18
N GLY A 20 5.15 -7.91 14.96
CA GLY A 20 3.84 -7.83 15.61
C GLY A 20 3.00 -6.64 15.16
N ARG A 21 3.35 -6.00 14.03
CA ARG A 21 2.61 -4.85 13.48
C ARG A 21 1.64 -5.32 12.40
N PRO A 22 0.40 -4.79 12.39
CA PRO A 22 -0.57 -5.12 11.34
C PRO A 22 -0.08 -4.58 9.99
N ILE A 23 -0.44 -5.29 8.92
CA ILE A 23 -0.31 -4.78 7.55
C ILE A 23 -1.56 -3.97 7.24
N ILE A 24 -1.37 -2.71 6.83
CA ILE A 24 -2.45 -1.82 6.45
C ILE A 24 -2.52 -1.73 4.93
N GLY A 25 -3.70 -2.01 4.37
CA GLY A 25 -4.01 -1.80 2.96
C GLY A 25 -5.07 -0.72 2.79
N ALA A 26 -4.92 0.16 1.81
CA ALA A 26 -5.88 1.22 1.52
C ALA A 26 -6.23 1.32 0.04
N GLY A 27 -7.50 1.62 -0.22
CA GLY A 27 -7.99 1.90 -1.57
C GLY A 27 -7.65 3.32 -2.00
N ALA A 28 -7.20 3.49 -3.25
CA ALA A 28 -7.02 4.81 -3.85
C ALA A 28 -7.79 4.92 -5.18
N GLY A 29 -8.76 5.83 -5.23
CA GLY A 29 -9.55 6.11 -6.44
C GLY A 29 -8.89 7.07 -7.42
N THR A 30 -8.01 7.92 -6.91
CA THR A 30 -7.34 8.99 -7.66
C THR A 30 -5.88 9.09 -7.24
N GLY A 31 -5.08 9.81 -8.04
CA GLY A 31 -3.67 10.06 -7.70
C GLY A 31 -3.47 10.88 -6.42
N ILE A 32 -4.36 11.82 -6.12
CA ILE A 32 -4.27 12.61 -4.87
C ILE A 32 -4.55 11.72 -3.64
N SER A 33 -5.52 10.81 -3.73
CA SER A 33 -5.75 9.81 -2.68
C SER A 33 -4.51 8.93 -2.48
N ALA A 34 -3.91 8.43 -3.57
CA ALA A 34 -2.70 7.60 -3.49
C ALA A 34 -1.53 8.34 -2.82
N LYS A 35 -1.33 9.62 -3.12
CA LYS A 35 -0.28 10.45 -2.50
C LYS A 35 -0.45 10.58 -0.98
N PHE A 36 -1.69 10.77 -0.51
CA PHE A 36 -1.96 10.86 0.93
C PHE A 36 -1.97 9.49 1.62
N VAL A 37 -2.36 8.43 0.92
CA VAL A 37 -2.23 7.05 1.41
C VAL A 37 -0.76 6.69 1.64
N GLU A 38 0.12 7.04 0.70
CA GLU A 38 1.57 6.87 0.85
C GLU A 38 2.11 7.71 2.03
N ALA A 39 1.74 8.99 2.10
CA ALA A 39 2.16 9.87 3.20
C ALA A 39 1.67 9.40 4.58
N GLY A 40 0.55 8.68 4.64
CA GLY A 40 0.01 8.05 5.84
C GLY A 40 0.74 6.78 6.27
N GLY A 41 1.75 6.31 5.50
CA GLY A 41 2.56 5.15 5.85
C GLY A 41 1.86 3.80 5.65
N VAL A 42 0.88 3.73 4.73
CA VAL A 42 0.18 2.49 4.39
C VAL A 42 1.12 1.51 3.68
N ASP A 43 1.02 0.22 3.99
CA ASP A 43 1.88 -0.82 3.40
C ASP A 43 1.51 -1.18 1.97
N ILE A 44 0.20 -1.16 1.63
CA ILE A 44 -0.32 -1.57 0.33
C ILE A 44 -1.37 -0.57 -0.18
N ILE A 45 -1.19 -0.10 -1.42
CA ILE A 45 -2.21 0.66 -2.15
C ILE A 45 -2.94 -0.27 -3.11
N ILE A 46 -4.27 -0.27 -3.07
CA ILE A 46 -5.12 -1.07 -3.94
C ILE A 46 -5.94 -0.12 -4.80
N ILE A 47 -5.94 -0.33 -6.12
CA ILE A 47 -6.78 0.42 -7.05
C ILE A 47 -7.80 -0.52 -7.69
N TYR A 48 -9.03 -0.06 -7.84
CA TYR A 48 -10.10 -0.80 -8.51
C TYR A 48 -11.18 0.18 -8.97
N ASN A 49 -12.08 -0.30 -9.83
CA ASN A 49 -13.16 0.49 -10.44
C ASN A 49 -14.03 1.22 -9.40
N SER A 50 -14.45 0.56 -8.34
CA SER A 50 -15.26 1.20 -7.29
C SER A 50 -14.48 2.25 -6.49
N GLY A 51 -13.15 2.22 -6.50
CA GLY A 51 -12.33 3.31 -5.99
C GLY A 51 -12.45 4.56 -6.86
N ARG A 52 -12.48 4.41 -8.19
CA ARG A 52 -12.66 5.55 -9.13
C ARG A 52 -14.04 6.19 -9.04
N TYR A 53 -15.07 5.40 -8.73
CA TYR A 53 -16.46 5.87 -8.63
C TYR A 53 -16.86 6.38 -7.24
N ARG A 54 -15.95 6.31 -6.26
CA ARG A 54 -16.13 6.85 -4.91
C ARG A 54 -15.24 8.08 -4.75
#